data_AF-A0AAW0D2T4-F1
#
_entry.id   AF-A0AAW0D2T4-F1
#
_cell.length_a   1.000
_cell.length_b   1.000
_cell.length_c   1.000
_cell.angle_alpha   90.00
_cell.angle_beta   90.00
_cell.angle_gamma   90.00
#
_symmetry.space_group_name_H-M   'P 1'
#
loop_
_entity.id
_entity.type
_entity.pdbx_description
1 polymer ?
#
loop_
_entity_poly.entity_id
_entity_poly.type
_entity_poly.pdbx_seq_one_letter_code
_entity_poly.pdbx_strand_id
1 'polypeptide(L)'
;MFPDNEPRDLWLQRFRLDGMVLAAFVYGIYFLLSIQASIVVRRSRRSSRLGKWKARLLYLYIIATLLLSTLGFACNARYTEDIWINMAHKGTPEDLIEYELDFWWNRVAMASDFVMIWVMYLLLLYRCFVIWNYYVGVVVGLVVVYLGVIGLSIAVMHCAQLKAVFINIKAEVAFLALSCIFNLLYTILISIRLLTVRKRVIDALGSAHAKSYTSLMAILVESAALYFVFGVVFVFAFGFKSKVQNLVFLEHSNIQVGLFEFGAQESNAHDAR
;
A
#
# COMPACT_ATOMS: atom_id res chain seq x y z
N MET A 1 -16.70 -38.59 16.06
CA MET A 1 -15.55 -39.21 15.39
C MET A 1 -15.47 -38.56 14.02
N PHE A 2 -14.63 -37.54 13.87
CA PHE A 2 -14.47 -36.82 12.61
C PHE A 2 -13.64 -37.69 11.66
N PRO A 3 -14.01 -37.82 10.37
CA PRO A 3 -13.26 -38.67 9.45
C PRO A 3 -11.88 -38.05 9.18
N ASP A 4 -10.84 -38.73 9.65
CA ASP A 4 -9.42 -38.36 9.57
C ASP A 4 -8.80 -38.69 8.19
N ASN A 5 -9.31 -38.10 7.11
CA ASN A 5 -8.96 -38.56 5.75
C ASN A 5 -8.54 -37.47 4.74
N GLU A 6 -8.32 -36.21 5.14
CA GLU A 6 -7.62 -35.23 4.30
C GLU A 6 -6.40 -34.65 5.04
N PRO A 7 -5.26 -34.45 4.36
CA PRO A 7 -4.08 -33.86 4.98
C PRO A 7 -4.37 -32.40 5.32
N ARG A 8 -4.76 -32.16 6.59
CA ARG A 8 -4.93 -30.81 7.14
C ARG A 8 -3.67 -29.98 6.90
N ASP A 9 -3.77 -28.97 6.04
CA ASP A 9 -2.79 -27.91 5.86
C ASP A 9 -2.75 -26.97 7.06
N LEU A 10 -2.31 -27.51 8.20
CA LEU A 10 -2.07 -26.75 9.44
C LEU A 10 -1.15 -25.54 9.21
N TRP A 11 -0.28 -25.62 8.22
CA TRP A 11 0.59 -24.51 7.81
C TRP A 11 -0.19 -23.33 7.25
N LEU A 12 -1.19 -23.55 6.40
CA LEU A 12 -2.02 -22.48 5.82
C LEU A 12 -2.77 -21.72 6.93
N GLN A 13 -3.33 -22.47 7.89
CA GLN A 13 -4.06 -21.88 9.02
C GLN A 13 -3.14 -21.06 9.94
N ARG A 14 -1.94 -21.56 10.25
CA ARG A 14 -0.93 -20.84 11.04
C ARG A 14 -0.50 -19.56 10.35
N PHE A 15 -0.21 -19.67 9.06
CA PHE A 15 0.19 -18.53 8.26
C PHE A 15 -0.89 -17.44 8.21
N ARG A 16 -2.17 -17.80 8.04
CA ARG A 16 -3.25 -16.81 8.07
C ARG A 16 -3.35 -16.08 9.42
N LEU A 17 -3.18 -16.80 10.53
CA LEU A 17 -3.18 -16.20 11.88
C LEU A 17 -1.99 -15.26 12.09
N ASP A 18 -0.78 -15.70 11.71
CA ASP A 18 0.43 -14.89 11.84
C ASP A 18 0.33 -13.60 11.01
N GLY A 19 -0.25 -13.67 9.80
CA GLY A 19 -0.54 -12.50 8.97
C GLY A 19 -1.59 -11.56 9.54
N MET A 20 -2.57 -12.05 10.31
CA MET A 20 -3.52 -11.16 10.99
C MET A 20 -2.86 -10.39 12.14
N VAL A 21 -1.93 -11.03 12.86
CA VAL A 21 -1.16 -10.39 13.94
C VAL A 21 -0.26 -9.31 13.37
N LEU A 22 0.49 -9.61 12.33
CA LEU A 22 1.38 -8.66 11.69
C LEU A 22 0.59 -7.52 11.01
N ALA A 23 -0.56 -7.79 10.39
CA ALA A 23 -1.49 -6.76 9.90
C ALA A 23 -1.94 -5.79 11.02
N ALA A 24 -2.21 -6.31 12.22
CA ALA A 24 -2.60 -5.48 13.37
C ALA A 24 -1.46 -4.54 13.80
N PHE A 25 -0.22 -5.03 13.82
CA PHE A 25 0.95 -4.20 14.09
C PHE A 25 1.12 -3.09 13.05
N VAL A 26 1.05 -3.43 11.77
CA VAL A 26 1.22 -2.46 10.67
C VAL A 26 0.10 -1.42 10.68
N TYR A 27 -1.15 -1.85 10.91
CA TYR A 27 -2.29 -0.94 11.08
C TYR A 27 -2.09 0.02 12.26
N GLY A 28 -1.56 -0.47 13.39
CA GLY A 28 -1.24 0.35 14.55
C GLY A 28 -0.20 1.44 14.24
N ILE A 29 0.84 1.10 13.49
CA ILE A 29 1.84 2.08 13.01
C ILE A 29 1.18 3.11 12.11
N TYR A 30 0.41 2.67 11.11
CA TYR A 30 -0.29 3.57 10.19
C TYR A 30 -1.26 4.53 10.91
N PHE A 31 -1.97 4.05 11.94
CA PHE A 31 -2.84 4.87 12.76
C PHE A 31 -2.07 6.01 13.46
N LEU A 32 -0.90 5.72 14.03
CA LEU A 32 -0.05 6.74 14.66
C LEU A 32 0.49 7.74 13.65
N LEU A 33 0.90 7.28 12.46
CA LEU A 33 1.40 8.13 11.39
C LEU A 33 0.29 9.08 10.87
N SER A 34 -0.93 8.57 10.73
CA SER A 34 -2.12 9.37 10.39
C SER A 34 -2.41 10.46 11.42
N ILE A 35 -2.27 10.16 12.72
CA ILE A 35 -2.39 11.17 13.79
C ILE A 35 -1.32 12.24 13.65
N GLN A 36 -0.05 11.85 13.48
CA GLN A 36 1.06 12.79 13.34
C GLN A 36 0.90 13.67 12.10
N ALA A 37 0.48 13.10 10.97
CA ALA A 37 0.16 13.84 9.74
C ALA A 37 -0.96 14.86 9.97
N SER A 38 -2.00 14.49 10.73
CA SER A 38 -3.11 15.39 11.06
C SER A 38 -2.65 16.60 11.90
N ILE A 39 -1.72 16.38 12.85
CA ILE A 39 -1.14 17.44 13.68
C ILE A 39 -0.30 18.40 12.82
N VAL A 40 0.52 17.87 11.92
CA VAL A 40 1.35 18.67 11.00
C VAL A 40 0.48 19.53 10.08
N VAL A 41 -0.56 18.95 9.48
CA VAL A 41 -1.50 19.70 8.62
C VAL A 41 -2.19 20.82 9.40
N ARG A 42 -2.60 20.55 10.65
CA ARG A 42 -3.23 21.55 11.52
C ARG A 42 -2.26 22.69 11.90
N ARG A 43 -0.99 22.38 12.19
CA ARG A 43 0.06 23.40 12.46
C ARG A 43 0.36 24.24 11.22
N SER A 44 0.50 23.61 10.05
CA SER A 44 0.74 24.27 8.77
C SER A 44 -0.41 25.17 8.33
N ARG A 45 -1.66 24.81 8.65
CA ARG A 45 -2.83 25.67 8.45
C ARG A 45 -2.77 26.94 9.31
N ARG A 46 -2.26 26.84 10.54
CA ARG A 46 -2.13 27.97 11.48
C ARG A 46 -1.00 28.93 11.08
N SER A 47 0.06 28.42 10.45
CA SER A 47 1.24 29.18 10.03
C SER A 47 1.09 29.94 8.70
N SER A 48 -0.08 29.95 8.05
CA SER A 48 -0.32 30.57 6.72
C SER A 48 0.55 30.04 5.55
N ARG A 49 1.40 29.03 5.76
CA ARG A 49 2.28 28.45 4.72
C ARG A 49 1.52 27.62 3.68
N LEU A 50 0.35 27.09 4.04
CA LEU A 50 -0.49 26.27 3.17
C LEU A 50 -1.82 26.96 2.90
N GLY A 51 -2.19 27.13 1.62
CA GLY A 51 -3.49 27.70 1.26
C GLY A 51 -4.65 26.95 1.93
N LYS A 52 -5.63 27.69 2.48
CA LYS A 52 -6.75 27.16 3.28
C LYS A 52 -7.52 26.01 2.61
N TRP A 53 -7.55 25.98 1.27
CA TRP A 53 -8.15 24.91 0.48
C TRP A 53 -7.29 23.64 0.41
N LYS A 54 -5.99 23.79 0.15
CA LYS A 54 -5.03 22.65 0.12
C LYS A 54 -4.95 21.94 1.46
N ALA A 55 -4.93 22.70 2.56
CA ALA A 55 -4.93 22.13 3.91
C ALA A 55 -6.22 21.33 4.22
N ARG A 56 -7.38 21.79 3.73
CA ARG A 56 -8.65 21.06 3.90
C ARG A 56 -8.67 19.76 3.09
N LEU A 57 -8.19 19.79 1.84
CA LEU A 57 -8.10 18.61 0.99
C LEU A 57 -7.17 17.53 1.59
N LEU A 58 -5.99 17.93 2.09
CA LEU A 58 -5.07 16.99 2.75
C LEU A 58 -5.65 16.39 4.03
N TYR A 59 -6.39 17.19 4.81
CA TYR A 59 -7.04 16.69 6.01
C TYR A 59 -8.17 15.70 5.68
N LEU A 60 -8.97 15.98 4.65
CA LEU A 60 -10.00 15.08 4.15
C LEU A 60 -9.40 13.78 3.62
N TYR A 61 -8.27 13.87 2.91
CA TYR A 61 -7.51 12.71 2.45
C TYR A 61 -7.10 11.81 3.63
N ILE A 62 -6.47 12.36 4.68
CA ILE A 62 -6.01 11.58 5.84
C ILE A 62 -7.18 10.87 6.51
N ILE A 63 -8.32 11.56 6.69
CA ILE A 63 -9.50 10.95 7.29
C ILE A 63 -10.07 9.84 6.40
N ALA A 64 -10.16 10.08 5.09
CA ALA A 64 -10.69 9.10 4.14
C ALA A 64 -9.82 7.83 4.12
N THR A 65 -8.50 7.96 4.01
CA THR A 65 -7.59 6.80 4.01
C THR A 65 -7.56 6.08 5.34
N LEU A 66 -7.71 6.80 6.46
CA LEU A 66 -7.83 6.19 7.78
C LEU A 66 -9.11 5.35 7.88
N LEU A 67 -10.26 5.90 7.49
CA LEU A 67 -11.54 5.18 7.51
C LEU A 67 -11.53 3.94 6.62
N LEU A 68 -10.92 4.03 5.43
CA LEU A 68 -10.80 2.89 4.52
C LEU A 68 -9.91 1.78 5.12
N SER A 69 -8.77 2.13 5.70
CA SER A 69 -7.88 1.16 6.35
C SER A 69 -8.55 0.52 7.57
N THR A 70 -9.25 1.30 8.40
CA THR A 70 -9.99 0.77 9.55
C THR A 70 -11.09 -0.19 9.09
N LEU A 71 -11.82 0.15 8.02
CA LEU A 71 -12.85 -0.72 7.46
C LEU A 71 -12.26 -2.03 6.94
N GLY A 72 -11.16 -1.95 6.17
CA GLY A 72 -10.45 -3.11 5.65
C GLY A 72 -10.00 -4.04 6.77
N PHE A 73 -9.33 -3.49 7.78
CA PHE A 73 -8.88 -4.24 8.94
C PHE A 73 -10.03 -4.85 9.75
N ALA A 74 -11.11 -4.09 9.99
CA ALA A 74 -12.25 -4.56 10.77
C ALA A 74 -13.03 -5.68 10.08
N CYS A 75 -13.29 -5.54 8.77
CA CYS A 75 -13.94 -6.58 7.97
C CYS A 75 -13.10 -7.87 7.93
N ASN A 76 -11.78 -7.73 7.93
CA ASN A 76 -10.85 -8.85 7.90
C ASN A 76 -10.71 -9.56 9.26
N ALA A 77 -10.66 -8.78 10.35
CA ALA A 77 -10.76 -9.29 11.70
C ALA A 77 -12.06 -10.07 11.89
N ARG A 78 -13.19 -9.52 11.40
CA ARG A 78 -14.48 -10.19 11.48
C ARG A 78 -14.52 -11.48 10.66
N TYR A 79 -13.90 -11.48 9.48
CA TYR A 79 -13.77 -12.70 8.67
C TYR A 79 -12.92 -13.77 9.36
N THR A 80 -11.86 -13.35 10.05
CA THR A 80 -11.03 -14.23 10.89
C THR A 80 -11.80 -14.74 12.12
N GLU A 81 -12.75 -14.00 12.68
CA GLU A 81 -13.65 -14.58 13.69
C GLU A 81 -14.62 -15.59 13.08
N ASP A 82 -15.12 -15.32 11.87
CA ASP A 82 -16.07 -16.19 11.18
C ASP A 82 -15.47 -17.57 10.86
N ILE A 83 -14.22 -17.63 10.37
CA ILE A 83 -13.57 -18.92 10.05
C ILE A 83 -13.35 -19.77 11.32
N TRP A 84 -12.93 -19.19 12.45
CA TRP A 84 -12.53 -19.95 13.65
C TRP A 84 -13.66 -20.15 14.67
N ILE A 85 -14.66 -19.28 14.71
CA ILE A 85 -15.75 -19.31 15.71
C ILE A 85 -17.09 -19.61 15.04
N ASN A 86 -17.55 -18.76 14.12
CA ASN A 86 -18.93 -18.79 13.65
C ASN A 86 -19.19 -19.85 12.57
N MET A 87 -18.17 -20.28 11.83
CA MET A 87 -18.28 -21.26 10.74
C MET A 87 -17.42 -22.51 10.96
N ALA A 88 -16.84 -22.67 12.15
CA ALA A 88 -16.08 -23.86 12.54
C ALA A 88 -16.88 -25.17 12.44
N HIS A 89 -18.22 -25.09 12.38
CA HIS A 89 -19.13 -26.21 12.23
C HIS A 89 -19.59 -26.46 10.78
N LYS A 90 -19.30 -25.57 9.82
CA LYS A 90 -19.81 -25.62 8.43
C LYS A 90 -18.81 -26.16 7.41
N GLY A 91 -17.53 -26.21 7.74
CA GLY A 91 -16.47 -26.70 6.85
C GLY A 91 -15.14 -26.76 7.58
N THR A 92 -14.09 -27.24 6.88
CA THR A 92 -12.73 -27.14 7.44
C THR A 92 -12.25 -25.69 7.31
N PRO A 93 -11.41 -25.20 8.25
CA PRO A 93 -10.83 -23.86 8.14
C PRO A 93 -10.06 -23.64 6.84
N GLU A 94 -9.52 -24.71 6.25
CA GLU A 94 -8.80 -24.67 4.97
C GLU A 94 -9.73 -24.33 3.81
N ASP A 95 -10.90 -24.98 3.72
CA ASP A 95 -11.90 -24.66 2.69
C ASP A 95 -12.37 -23.19 2.80
N LEU A 96 -12.60 -22.71 4.02
CA LEU A 96 -13.02 -21.34 4.26
C LEU A 96 -11.91 -20.34 3.88
N ILE A 97 -10.64 -20.71 4.05
CA ILE A 97 -9.50 -19.89 3.65
C ILE A 97 -9.32 -19.91 2.11
N GLU A 98 -9.51 -21.04 1.44
CA GLU A 98 -9.41 -21.14 -0.02
C GLU A 98 -10.53 -20.41 -0.75
N TYR A 99 -11.75 -20.42 -0.21
CA TYR A 99 -12.91 -19.71 -0.76
C TYR A 99 -13.13 -18.33 -0.12
N GLU A 100 -12.09 -17.72 0.42
CA GLU A 100 -12.21 -16.46 1.17
C GLU A 100 -12.86 -15.33 0.37
N LEU A 101 -12.71 -15.34 -0.95
CA LEU A 101 -13.25 -14.34 -1.86
C LEU A 101 -14.76 -14.47 -2.11
N ASP A 102 -15.39 -15.60 -1.76
CA ASP A 102 -16.83 -15.80 -1.91
C ASP A 102 -17.61 -15.04 -0.81
N PHE A 103 -16.97 -14.83 0.34
CA PHE A 103 -17.58 -14.16 1.48
C PHE A 103 -17.64 -12.65 1.30
N TRP A 104 -18.78 -12.06 1.69
CA TRP A 104 -19.03 -10.64 1.48
C TRP A 104 -18.09 -9.75 2.32
N TRP A 105 -17.75 -10.17 3.55
CA TRP A 105 -16.86 -9.43 4.45
C TRP A 105 -15.47 -9.27 3.86
N ASN A 106 -14.89 -10.35 3.34
CA ASN A 106 -13.57 -10.30 2.73
C ASN A 106 -13.57 -9.50 1.41
N ARG A 107 -14.65 -9.58 0.62
CA ARG A 107 -14.83 -8.73 -0.57
C ARG A 107 -14.85 -7.24 -0.23
N VAL A 108 -15.51 -6.86 0.84
CA VAL A 108 -15.51 -5.46 1.31
C VAL A 108 -14.13 -5.05 1.81
N ALA A 109 -13.44 -5.93 2.54
CA ALA A 109 -12.07 -5.67 2.99
C ALA A 109 -11.12 -5.39 1.81
N MET A 110 -11.10 -6.27 0.80
CA MET A 110 -10.30 -6.06 -0.40
C MET A 110 -10.72 -4.82 -1.19
N ALA A 111 -12.03 -4.52 -1.27
CA ALA A 111 -12.51 -3.30 -1.91
C ALA A 111 -11.93 -2.05 -1.24
N SER A 112 -11.98 -1.98 0.09
CA SER A 112 -11.43 -0.86 0.82
C SER A 112 -9.93 -0.71 0.63
N ASP A 113 -9.19 -1.82 0.57
CA ASP A 113 -7.75 -1.81 0.34
C ASP A 113 -7.40 -1.29 -1.07
N PHE A 114 -8.10 -1.74 -2.11
CA PHE A 114 -7.88 -1.24 -3.46
C PHE A 114 -8.19 0.24 -3.59
N VAL A 115 -9.32 0.70 -3.04
CA VAL A 115 -9.68 2.12 -3.08
C VAL A 115 -8.65 2.96 -2.32
N MET A 116 -8.12 2.45 -1.20
CA MET A 116 -7.05 3.12 -0.46
C MET A 116 -5.79 3.28 -1.34
N ILE A 117 -5.37 2.23 -2.04
CA ILE A 117 -4.23 2.27 -2.97
C ILE A 117 -4.49 3.28 -4.10
N TRP A 118 -5.69 3.31 -4.67
CA TRP A 118 -6.04 4.24 -5.75
C TRP A 118 -5.94 5.71 -5.30
N VAL A 119 -6.44 6.00 -4.09
CA VAL A 119 -6.40 7.33 -3.49
C VAL A 119 -4.95 7.74 -3.18
N MET A 120 -4.14 6.82 -2.67
CA MET A 120 -2.72 7.05 -2.42
C MET A 120 -1.96 7.37 -3.73
N TYR A 121 -2.09 6.52 -4.75
CA TYR A 121 -1.43 6.73 -6.04
C TYR A 121 -1.87 8.01 -6.73
N LEU A 122 -3.14 8.40 -6.60
CA LEU A 122 -3.61 9.69 -7.11
C LEU A 122 -2.90 10.87 -6.44
N LEU A 123 -2.66 10.80 -5.14
CA LEU A 123 -1.91 11.84 -4.42
C LEU A 123 -0.44 11.89 -4.88
N LEU A 124 0.20 10.74 -5.08
CA LEU A 124 1.57 10.65 -5.62
C LEU A 124 1.65 11.25 -7.02
N LEU A 125 0.70 10.92 -7.88
CA LEU A 125 0.62 11.43 -9.24
C LEU A 125 0.42 12.94 -9.24
N TYR A 126 -0.46 13.47 -8.39
CA TYR A 126 -0.63 14.91 -8.20
C TYR A 126 0.67 15.60 -7.76
N ARG A 127 1.42 15.01 -6.81
CA ARG A 127 2.74 15.54 -6.40
C ARG A 127 3.73 15.55 -7.55
N CYS A 128 3.83 14.44 -8.29
CA CYS A 128 4.69 14.35 -9.47
C CYS A 128 4.33 15.42 -10.51
N PHE A 129 3.05 15.59 -10.80
CA PHE A 129 2.54 16.59 -11.75
C PHE A 129 2.96 18.02 -11.38
N VAL A 130 2.77 18.40 -10.11
CA VAL A 130 3.13 19.73 -9.60
C VAL A 130 4.65 19.95 -9.65
N ILE A 131 5.45 18.94 -9.30
CA ILE A 131 6.91 19.07 -9.20
C ILE A 131 7.57 19.11 -10.60
N TRP A 132 7.06 18.35 -11.58
CA TRP A 132 7.64 18.28 -12.92
C TRP A 132 7.26 19.44 -13.86
N ASN A 133 6.49 20.42 -13.38
CA ASN A 133 6.12 21.63 -14.12
C ASN A 133 5.61 21.32 -15.54
N TYR A 134 4.63 20.40 -15.64
CA TYR A 134 3.89 20.08 -16.87
C TYR A 134 4.66 19.39 -18.00
N TYR A 135 5.81 18.75 -17.76
CA TYR A 135 6.41 17.92 -18.82
C TYR A 135 5.56 16.66 -19.04
N VAL A 136 4.77 16.72 -20.12
CA VAL A 136 3.62 15.84 -20.38
C VAL A 136 4.02 14.37 -20.53
N GLY A 137 5.17 14.07 -21.13
CA GLY A 137 5.56 12.68 -21.44
C GLY A 137 5.69 11.77 -20.21
N VAL A 138 6.32 12.26 -19.15
CA VAL A 138 6.53 11.47 -17.92
C VAL A 138 5.26 11.33 -17.10
N VAL A 139 4.43 12.38 -17.08
CA VAL A 139 3.11 12.34 -16.43
C VAL A 139 2.19 11.35 -17.12
N VAL A 140 2.15 11.35 -18.47
CA VAL A 140 1.36 10.40 -19.25
C VAL A 140 1.77 8.96 -18.95
N GLY A 141 3.08 8.68 -18.87
CA GLY A 141 3.57 7.35 -18.49
C GLY A 141 3.06 6.88 -17.13
N LEU A 142 3.15 7.74 -16.10
CA LEU A 142 2.62 7.42 -14.76
C LEU A 142 1.09 7.24 -14.76
N VAL A 143 0.36 8.06 -15.52
CA VAL A 143 -1.11 7.94 -15.65
C VAL A 143 -1.49 6.61 -16.29
N VAL A 144 -0.76 6.18 -17.33
CA VAL A 144 -1.02 4.88 -17.99
C VAL A 144 -0.82 3.72 -17.02
N VAL A 145 0.29 3.73 -16.26
CA VAL A 145 0.54 2.69 -15.24
C VAL A 145 -0.52 2.73 -14.15
N TYR A 146 -0.92 3.92 -13.69
CA TYR A 146 -2.00 4.09 -12.70
C TYR A 146 -3.35 3.54 -13.19
N LEU A 147 -3.74 3.83 -14.43
CA LEU A 147 -4.94 3.26 -15.04
C LEU A 147 -4.84 1.74 -15.17
N GLY A 148 -3.64 1.20 -15.44
CA GLY A 148 -3.38 -0.23 -15.41
C GLY A 148 -3.62 -0.85 -14.03
N VAL A 149 -3.21 -0.19 -12.95
CA VAL A 149 -3.47 -0.65 -11.57
C VAL A 149 -4.97 -0.69 -11.28
N ILE A 150 -5.71 0.35 -11.69
CA ILE A 150 -7.18 0.38 -11.54
C ILE A 150 -7.82 -0.75 -12.36
N GLY A 151 -7.42 -0.91 -13.63
CA GLY A 151 -7.95 -1.97 -14.49
C GLY A 151 -7.70 -3.37 -13.94
N LEU A 152 -6.49 -3.63 -13.45
CA LEU A 152 -6.13 -4.93 -12.86
C LEU A 152 -6.83 -5.17 -11.53
N SER A 153 -6.98 -4.17 -10.67
CA SER A 153 -7.73 -4.34 -9.40
C SER A 153 -9.21 -4.63 -9.64
N ILE A 154 -9.84 -3.98 -10.64
CA ILE A 154 -11.20 -4.32 -11.07
C ILE A 154 -11.26 -5.74 -11.65
N ALA A 155 -10.26 -6.12 -12.45
CA ALA A 155 -10.19 -7.47 -13.02
C ALA A 155 -10.06 -8.55 -11.94
N VAL A 156 -9.23 -8.33 -10.91
CA VAL A 156 -9.11 -9.22 -9.74
C VAL A 156 -10.45 -9.34 -9.03
N MET A 157 -11.14 -8.23 -8.77
CA MET A 157 -12.46 -8.24 -8.14
C MET A 157 -13.52 -8.98 -8.97
N HIS A 158 -13.49 -8.83 -10.28
CA HIS A 158 -14.42 -9.51 -11.17
C HIS A 158 -14.14 -11.01 -11.28
N CYS A 159 -12.87 -11.39 -11.39
CA CYS A 159 -12.47 -12.80 -11.47
C CYS A 159 -12.70 -13.53 -10.13
N ALA A 160 -12.61 -12.81 -9.00
CA ALA A 160 -12.97 -13.32 -7.69
C ALA A 160 -14.45 -13.77 -7.63
N GLN A 161 -15.35 -13.09 -8.34
CA GLN A 161 -16.77 -13.45 -8.40
C GLN A 161 -17.04 -14.68 -9.28
N LEU A 162 -16.21 -14.92 -10.29
CA LEU A 162 -16.40 -15.97 -11.29
C LEU A 162 -15.82 -17.34 -10.87
N LYS A 163 -15.26 -17.47 -9.67
CA LYS A 163 -14.61 -18.69 -9.14
C LYS A 163 -13.47 -19.24 -10.03
N ALA A 164 -12.96 -18.45 -10.97
CA ALA A 164 -11.92 -18.87 -11.89
C ALA A 164 -10.52 -18.74 -11.26
N VAL A 165 -10.14 -19.71 -10.43
CA VAL A 165 -8.88 -19.74 -9.65
C VAL A 165 -7.64 -19.43 -10.50
N PHE A 166 -7.54 -19.99 -11.71
CA PHE A 166 -6.38 -19.79 -12.60
C PHE A 166 -6.25 -18.38 -13.19
N ILE A 167 -7.37 -17.65 -13.32
CA ILE A 167 -7.36 -16.28 -13.84
C ILE A 167 -7.05 -15.31 -12.70
N ASN A 168 -7.55 -15.58 -11.49
CA ASN A 168 -7.27 -14.81 -10.28
C ASN A 168 -5.77 -14.71 -9.99
N ILE A 169 -5.06 -15.83 -9.94
CA ILE A 169 -3.63 -15.85 -9.61
C ILE A 169 -2.81 -15.00 -10.61
N LYS A 170 -3.12 -15.08 -11.91
CA LYS A 170 -2.41 -14.30 -12.93
C LYS A 170 -2.72 -12.81 -12.83
N ALA A 171 -3.98 -12.44 -12.60
CA ALA A 171 -4.40 -11.05 -12.44
C ALA A 171 -3.81 -10.44 -11.16
N GLU A 172 -3.76 -11.20 -10.07
CA GLU A 172 -3.16 -10.80 -8.79
C GLU A 172 -1.66 -10.57 -8.92
N VAL A 173 -0.91 -11.50 -9.52
CA VAL A 173 0.52 -11.35 -9.76
C VAL A 173 0.80 -10.15 -10.66
N ALA A 174 -0.01 -9.95 -11.71
CA ALA A 174 0.11 -8.79 -12.58
C ALA A 174 -0.16 -7.48 -11.82
N PHE A 175 -1.19 -7.44 -10.97
CA PHE A 175 -1.51 -6.29 -10.12
C PHE A 175 -0.36 -5.95 -9.17
N LEU A 176 0.21 -6.96 -8.51
CA LEU A 176 1.32 -6.81 -7.58
C LEU A 176 2.57 -6.29 -8.30
N ALA A 177 2.93 -6.92 -9.43
CA ALA A 177 4.07 -6.51 -10.24
C ALA A 177 3.91 -5.06 -10.74
N LEU A 178 2.71 -4.69 -11.20
CA LEU A 178 2.45 -3.33 -11.67
C LEU A 178 2.51 -2.30 -10.53
N SER A 179 2.06 -2.67 -9.33
CA SER A 179 2.19 -1.84 -8.13
C SER A 179 3.65 -1.65 -7.73
N CYS A 180 4.48 -2.70 -7.80
CA CYS A 180 5.93 -2.60 -7.63
C CYS A 180 6.57 -1.65 -8.65
N ILE A 181 6.23 -1.81 -9.92
CA ILE A 181 6.72 -0.94 -11.00
C ILE A 181 6.31 0.52 -10.76
N PHE A 182 5.06 0.77 -10.35
CA PHE A 182 4.58 2.12 -10.08
C PHE A 182 5.39 2.81 -8.97
N ASN A 183 5.62 2.13 -7.84
CA ASN A 183 6.41 2.70 -6.73
C ASN A 183 7.88 2.93 -7.12
N LEU A 184 8.46 2.00 -7.88
CA LEU A 184 9.84 2.14 -8.36
C LEU A 184 9.96 3.32 -9.32
N LEU A 185 9.06 3.41 -10.31
CA LEU A 185 9.01 4.53 -11.25
C LEU A 185 8.83 5.85 -10.51
N TYR A 186 7.86 5.94 -9.60
CA TYR A 186 7.63 7.14 -8.80
C TYR A 186 8.89 7.57 -8.04
N THR A 187 9.59 6.61 -7.42
CA THR A 187 10.82 6.89 -6.67
C THR A 187 11.96 7.36 -7.57
N ILE A 188 12.15 6.73 -8.73
CA ILE A 188 13.15 7.16 -9.71
C ILE A 188 12.84 8.58 -10.19
N LEU A 189 11.57 8.88 -10.50
CA LEU A 189 11.14 10.18 -11.01
C LEU A 189 11.36 11.31 -9.98
N ILE A 190 11.00 11.08 -8.71
CA ILE A 190 11.23 12.07 -7.65
C ILE A 190 12.72 12.26 -7.40
N SER A 191 13.51 11.17 -7.44
CA SER A 191 14.95 11.22 -7.24
C SER A 191 15.68 11.99 -8.35
N ILE A 192 15.38 11.69 -9.62
CA ILE A 192 15.96 12.42 -10.77
C ILE A 192 15.66 13.92 -10.67
N ARG A 193 14.42 14.26 -10.32
CA ARG A 193 13.99 15.66 -10.25
C ARG A 193 14.67 16.40 -9.11
N LEU A 194 14.76 15.80 -7.93
CA LEU A 194 15.43 16.43 -6.80
C LEU A 194 16.94 16.60 -7.07
N LEU A 195 17.58 15.64 -7.75
CA LEU A 195 18.96 15.79 -8.22
C LEU A 195 19.11 16.93 -9.25
N THR A 196 18.13 17.10 -10.13
CA THR A 196 18.13 18.19 -11.12
C THR A 196 17.96 19.56 -10.47
N VAL A 197 17.05 19.68 -9.49
CA VAL A 197 16.86 20.89 -8.69
C VAL A 197 18.11 21.17 -7.85
N ARG A 198 18.71 20.14 -7.25
CA ARG A 198 19.98 20.24 -6.54
C ARG A 198 21.09 20.80 -7.44
N LYS A 199 21.26 20.29 -8.66
CA LYS A 199 22.27 20.82 -9.60
C LYS A 199 22.07 22.32 -9.84
N ARG A 200 20.84 22.76 -10.09
CA ARG A 200 20.52 24.19 -10.27
C ARG A 200 20.74 25.03 -9.02
N VAL A 201 20.43 24.49 -7.83
CA VAL A 201 20.63 25.21 -6.56
C VAL A 201 22.11 25.28 -6.19
N ILE A 202 22.89 24.22 -6.45
CA ILE A 202 24.35 24.23 -6.24
C ILE A 202 25.01 25.24 -7.18
N ASP A 203 24.62 25.25 -8.46
CA ASP A 203 25.15 26.19 -9.44
C ASP A 203 24.79 27.65 -9.09
N ALA A 204 23.68 27.89 -8.39
CA ALA A 204 23.19 29.24 -8.07
C ALA A 204 23.52 29.75 -6.65
N LEU A 205 23.58 28.88 -5.63
CA LEU A 205 23.67 29.26 -4.20
C LEU A 205 24.79 28.56 -3.41
N GLY A 206 25.58 27.68 -4.03
CA GLY A 206 26.71 27.00 -3.37
C GLY A 206 26.36 25.76 -2.54
N SER A 207 27.39 25.00 -2.14
CA SER A 207 27.29 23.60 -1.69
C SER A 207 26.67 23.38 -0.29
N ALA A 208 26.46 24.45 0.51
CA ALA A 208 26.02 24.34 1.91
C ALA A 208 24.61 23.74 2.06
N HIS A 209 23.69 24.00 1.12
CA HIS A 209 22.34 23.44 1.14
C HIS A 209 22.23 22.04 0.51
N ALA A 210 23.30 21.53 -0.10
CA ALA A 210 23.28 20.27 -0.86
C ALA A 210 23.18 19.01 0.03
N LYS A 211 23.58 19.09 1.30
CA LYS A 211 23.61 17.95 2.24
C LYS A 211 22.22 17.49 2.69
N SER A 212 21.29 18.43 2.90
CA SER A 212 19.92 18.09 3.34
C SER A 212 19.16 17.31 2.26
N TYR A 213 19.30 17.72 1.00
CA TYR A 213 18.70 17.01 -0.14
C TYR A 213 19.22 15.58 -0.33
N THR A 214 20.51 15.30 -0.05
CA THR A 214 21.05 13.93 -0.15
C THR A 214 20.51 12.98 0.91
N SER A 215 20.26 13.47 2.14
CA SER A 215 19.64 12.65 3.19
C SER A 215 18.18 12.32 2.86
N LEU A 216 17.43 13.31 2.37
CA LEU A 216 16.06 13.11 1.86
C LEU A 216 15.98 12.08 0.72
N MET A 217 16.92 12.13 -0.22
CA MET A 217 17.01 11.14 -1.31
C MET A 217 17.31 9.74 -0.79
N ALA A 218 18.25 9.62 0.15
CA ALA A 218 18.63 8.33 0.72
C ALA A 218 17.43 7.65 1.37
N ILE A 219 16.67 8.38 2.20
CA ILE A 219 15.47 7.86 2.87
C ILE A 219 14.41 7.39 1.86
N LEU A 220 14.14 8.18 0.81
CA LEU A 220 13.16 7.82 -0.22
C LEU A 220 13.58 6.58 -1.01
N VAL A 221 14.87 6.50 -1.38
CA VAL A 221 15.43 5.36 -2.10
C VAL A 221 15.46 4.11 -1.22
N GLU A 222 15.81 4.25 0.05
CA GLU A 222 15.83 3.17 1.04
C GLU A 222 14.43 2.60 1.26
N SER A 223 13.42 3.46 1.41
CA SER A 223 12.02 3.05 1.54
C SER A 223 11.51 2.32 0.29
N ALA A 224 11.86 2.80 -0.91
CA ALA A 224 11.46 2.15 -2.15
C ALA A 224 12.20 0.82 -2.40
N ALA A 225 13.47 0.74 -1.99
CA ALA A 225 14.25 -0.49 -2.07
C ALA A 225 13.64 -1.57 -1.16
N LEU A 226 13.24 -1.21 0.06
CA LEU A 226 12.52 -2.11 0.96
C LEU A 226 11.22 -2.62 0.32
N TYR A 227 10.39 -1.72 -0.20
CA TYR A 227 9.14 -2.12 -0.89
C TYR A 227 9.40 -3.01 -2.12
N PHE A 228 10.45 -2.74 -2.90
CA PHE A 228 10.82 -3.57 -4.04
C PHE A 228 11.33 -4.94 -3.62
N VAL A 229 12.16 -5.04 -2.57
CA VAL A 229 12.63 -6.32 -2.03
C VAL A 229 11.45 -7.17 -1.54
N PHE A 230 10.52 -6.57 -0.78
CA PHE A 230 9.30 -7.25 -0.39
C PHE A 230 8.50 -7.68 -1.63
N GLY A 231 8.29 -6.78 -2.60
CA GLY A 231 7.64 -7.05 -3.89
C GLY A 231 8.23 -8.25 -4.65
N VAL A 232 9.56 -8.34 -4.73
CA VAL A 232 10.27 -9.44 -5.40
C VAL A 232 10.12 -10.73 -4.61
N VAL A 233 10.31 -10.71 -3.29
CA VAL A 233 10.07 -11.88 -2.42
C VAL A 233 8.62 -12.38 -2.59
N PHE A 234 7.65 -11.47 -2.71
CA PHE A 234 6.25 -11.81 -2.97
C PHE A 234 6.07 -12.46 -4.35
N VAL A 235 6.58 -11.86 -5.43
CA VAL A 235 6.48 -12.44 -6.78
C VAL A 235 7.13 -13.83 -6.86
N PHE A 236 8.26 -14.03 -6.18
CA PHE A 236 8.86 -15.36 -6.06
C PHE A 236 7.97 -16.32 -5.27
N ALA A 237 7.40 -15.91 -4.13
CA ALA A 237 6.45 -16.73 -3.36
C ALA A 237 5.21 -17.15 -4.19
N PHE A 238 4.69 -16.23 -5.02
CA PHE A 238 3.61 -16.51 -5.98
C PHE A 238 4.04 -17.46 -7.11
N GLY A 239 5.27 -17.32 -7.62
CA GLY A 239 5.84 -18.19 -8.66
C GLY A 239 6.02 -19.65 -8.21
N PHE A 240 6.22 -19.88 -6.91
CA PHE A 240 6.39 -21.21 -6.33
C PHE A 240 5.08 -21.94 -5.99
N LYS A 241 3.89 -21.37 -6.32
CA LYS A 241 2.57 -21.97 -6.01
C LYS A 241 2.43 -22.45 -4.56
N SER A 242 3.07 -21.75 -3.61
CA SER A 242 3.02 -22.14 -2.20
C SER A 242 1.83 -21.47 -1.51
N LYS A 243 1.22 -22.18 -0.55
CA LYS A 243 0.06 -21.81 0.30
C LYS A 243 0.27 -20.56 1.18
N VAL A 244 1.28 -19.77 0.88
CA VAL A 244 1.64 -18.47 1.49
C VAL A 244 0.77 -17.32 0.91
N GLN A 245 0.00 -17.60 -0.15
CA GLN A 245 -0.87 -16.65 -0.86
C GLN A 245 -1.81 -15.86 0.07
N ASN A 246 -2.39 -16.51 1.08
CA ASN A 246 -3.42 -15.88 1.95
C ASN A 246 -2.86 -15.14 3.16
N LEU A 247 -1.57 -15.31 3.48
CA LEU A 247 -0.88 -14.53 4.52
C LEU A 247 -0.49 -13.15 3.97
N VAL A 248 -0.08 -13.10 2.71
CA VAL A 248 0.58 -11.93 2.10
C VAL A 248 -0.42 -10.91 1.54
N PHE A 249 -1.58 -11.35 1.05
CA PHE A 249 -2.58 -10.45 0.47
C PHE A 249 -3.15 -9.46 1.51
N LEU A 250 -3.20 -9.88 2.77
CA LEU A 250 -3.74 -9.10 3.89
C LEU A 250 -2.95 -7.83 4.21
N GLU A 251 -1.64 -7.86 3.99
CA GLU A 251 -0.73 -6.88 4.57
C GLU A 251 -0.15 -5.90 3.56
N HIS A 252 -0.24 -6.23 2.27
CA HIS A 252 0.45 -5.48 1.23
C HIS A 252 0.01 -4.01 1.19
N SER A 253 -1.30 -3.74 1.37
CA SER A 253 -1.85 -2.38 1.37
C SER A 253 -1.34 -1.56 2.56
N ASN A 254 -1.34 -2.12 3.77
CA ASN A 254 -0.94 -1.44 5.00
C ASN A 254 0.58 -1.22 5.07
N ILE A 255 1.39 -2.19 4.60
CA ILE A 255 2.86 -2.07 4.56
C ILE A 255 3.27 -0.94 3.63
N GLN A 256 2.62 -0.85 2.46
CA GLN A 256 2.94 0.16 1.46
C GLN A 256 2.63 1.58 1.94
N VAL A 257 1.48 1.77 2.58
CA VAL A 257 1.09 3.07 3.13
C VAL A 257 1.98 3.44 4.33
N GLY A 258 2.27 2.48 5.22
CA GLY A 258 3.14 2.67 6.38
C GLY A 258 4.56 3.07 6.00
N LEU A 259 5.19 2.40 5.01
CA LEU A 259 6.51 2.79 4.51
C LEU A 259 6.51 4.19 3.89
N PHE A 260 5.44 4.52 3.17
CA PHE A 260 5.33 5.83 2.52
C PHE A 260 5.21 6.97 3.53
N GLU A 261 4.42 6.78 4.59
CA GLU A 261 4.27 7.76 5.66
C GLU A 261 5.53 7.85 6.55
N PHE A 262 6.21 6.73 6.81
CA PHE A 262 7.49 6.70 7.54
C PHE A 262 8.56 7.50 6.80
N GLY A 263 8.76 7.24 5.50
CA GLY A 263 9.69 8.01 4.68
C GLY A 263 9.35 9.50 4.60
N ALA A 264 8.06 9.86 4.65
CA ALA A 264 7.61 11.25 4.67
C ALA A 264 7.83 11.96 6.02
N GLN A 265 7.90 11.21 7.13
CA GLN A 265 8.16 11.78 8.46
C GLN A 265 9.64 11.98 8.74
N GLU A 266 10.47 11.01 8.37
CA GLU A 266 11.92 11.10 8.53
C GLU A 266 12.50 12.25 7.68
N SER A 267 11.91 12.46 6.50
CA SER A 267 12.09 13.64 5.66
C SER A 267 11.83 14.97 6.37
N ASN A 268 10.76 15.08 7.17
CA ASN A 268 10.39 16.32 7.87
C ASN A 268 11.22 16.56 9.16
N ALA A 269 11.71 15.49 9.80
CA ALA A 269 12.54 15.59 10.99
C ALA A 269 13.95 16.11 10.69
N HIS A 270 14.49 15.77 9.51
CA HIS A 270 15.79 16.25 9.05
C HIS A 270 15.82 17.72 8.60
N ASP A 271 14.66 18.29 8.21
CA ASP A 271 14.54 19.70 7.79
C ASP A 271 14.34 20.66 8.99
N ALA A 272 14.19 20.11 10.20
CA ALA A 272 14.00 20.85 11.45
C ALA A 272 15.25 20.89 12.36
N ARG A 273 16.37 20.31 11.92
CA ARG A 273 17.70 20.41 12.54
C ARG A 273 18.66 21.16 11.64
#